data_AF-A0A7J8LDN1-F1
#
_entry.id   AF-A0A7J8LDN1-F1
#
_cell.length_a   1.000
_cell.length_b   1.000
_cell.length_c   1.000
_cell.angle_alpha   90.00
_cell.angle_beta   90.00
_cell.angle_gamma   90.00
#
_symmetry.space_group_name_H-M   'P 1'
#
loop_
_entity.id
_entity.type
_entity.pdbx_description
1 polymer ?
#
loop_
_entity_poly.entity_id
_entity_poly.type
_entity_poly.pdbx_seq_one_letter_code
_entity_poly.pdbx_strand_id
1 'polypeptide(L)'
;MRRLISEPIKHSDPFRFERLVPSASWIVRAWQATNEEILAAGGVDALVFLRIVVFSIRVFIIAAMICVFLLLPVNYYGQEMQHKQIHSESLEVFTIGNVKEGSKWFWTHCLALYVISCSACVLLHFEYKNITKMRLAHITGSPVNPSHFTVLVRSIPCSQNHSYSKSVEDFFSTYYPASYVSHQMVYRAGRVDKLMKDAEKMYRMLKTIESQTKKSYMPCCLCGKSTHSFEALNNDAESVEIKTSSDELQPSQREKVENFGTSIVL
;
A
#
# COMPACT_ATOMS: atom_id res chain seq x y z
N MET A 1 -25.39 45.59 6.67
CA MET A 1 -26.01 45.81 5.36
C MET A 1 -25.16 45.14 4.28
N ARG A 2 -25.53 43.92 3.84
CA ARG A 2 -25.02 43.26 2.63
C ARG A 2 -26.22 42.63 1.93
N ARG A 3 -26.44 43.03 0.68
CA ARG A 3 -27.60 42.70 -0.15
C ARG A 3 -27.52 41.23 -0.58
N LEU A 4 -28.60 40.49 -0.37
CA LEU A 4 -28.81 39.18 -0.99
C LEU A 4 -29.29 39.42 -2.42
N ILE A 5 -28.49 39.01 -3.40
CA ILE A 5 -28.86 39.01 -4.82
C ILE A 5 -29.59 37.69 -5.07
N SER A 6 -30.89 37.76 -5.29
CA SER A 6 -31.71 36.65 -5.76
C SER A 6 -31.53 36.49 -7.27
N GLU A 7 -30.89 35.42 -7.71
CA GLU A 7 -30.87 35.02 -9.13
C GLU A 7 -32.20 34.35 -9.54
N PRO A 8 -32.68 34.55 -10.78
CA PRO A 8 -33.95 34.01 -11.22
C PRO A 8 -33.82 32.51 -11.55
N ILE A 9 -34.80 31.73 -11.12
CA ILE A 9 -34.92 30.29 -11.39
C ILE A 9 -35.16 30.11 -12.89
N LYS A 10 -34.12 29.68 -13.62
CA LYS A 10 -34.21 29.31 -15.03
C LYS A 10 -34.85 27.94 -15.16
N HIS A 11 -35.99 27.88 -15.86
CA HIS A 11 -36.72 26.66 -16.18
C HIS A 11 -35.78 25.59 -16.74
N SER A 12 -35.85 24.39 -16.16
CA SER A 12 -35.00 23.24 -16.50
C SER A 12 -35.72 22.36 -17.52
N ASP A 13 -35.12 22.19 -18.70
CA ASP A 13 -35.60 21.26 -19.73
C ASP A 13 -35.58 19.79 -19.26
N PRO A 14 -36.47 18.91 -19.75
CA PRO A 14 -36.71 17.59 -19.18
C PRO A 14 -35.73 16.48 -19.63
N PHE A 15 -34.71 16.79 -20.43
CA PHE A 15 -33.78 15.78 -20.95
C PHE A 15 -32.44 15.79 -20.19
N ARG A 16 -32.46 15.23 -18.98
CA ARG A 16 -31.31 15.19 -18.06
C ARG A 16 -30.39 13.99 -18.36
N PHE A 17 -29.50 14.13 -19.33
CA PHE A 17 -28.36 13.19 -19.53
C PHE A 17 -27.32 13.25 -18.39
N GLU A 18 -27.37 14.25 -17.51
CA GLU A 18 -26.44 14.39 -16.37
C GLU A 18 -26.56 13.31 -15.29
N ARG A 19 -27.63 12.50 -15.30
CA ARG A 19 -27.82 11.42 -14.30
C ARG A 19 -27.13 10.11 -14.68
N LEU A 20 -26.79 9.92 -15.96
CA LEU A 20 -26.34 8.63 -16.49
C LEU A 20 -24.84 8.56 -16.79
N VAL A 21 -24.12 9.68 -16.69
CA VAL A 21 -22.67 9.69 -16.83
C VAL A 21 -22.10 10.36 -15.58
N PRO A 22 -21.46 9.62 -14.64
CA PRO A 22 -20.68 10.28 -13.59
C PRO A 22 -19.71 11.22 -14.29
N SER A 23 -19.79 12.51 -13.96
CA SER A 23 -19.10 13.57 -14.71
C SER A 23 -17.62 13.19 -14.87
N ALA A 24 -17.14 13.01 -16.10
CA ALA A 24 -15.72 12.76 -16.38
C ALA A 24 -14.80 13.90 -15.88
N SER A 25 -15.39 14.98 -15.34
CA SER A 25 -14.71 16.04 -14.60
C SER A 25 -13.75 15.50 -13.53
N TRP A 26 -14.07 14.41 -12.83
CA TRP A 26 -13.15 13.85 -11.83
C TRP A 26 -11.85 13.32 -12.47
N ILE A 27 -11.93 12.74 -13.66
CA ILE A 27 -10.77 12.23 -14.42
C ILE A 27 -9.90 13.41 -14.85
N VAL A 28 -10.51 14.46 -15.39
CA VAL A 28 -9.80 15.68 -15.80
C VAL A 28 -9.11 16.32 -14.60
N ARG A 29 -9.79 16.41 -13.45
CA ARG A 29 -9.19 16.92 -12.20
C ARG A 29 -8.05 16.04 -11.70
N ALA A 30 -8.18 14.72 -11.77
CA ALA A 30 -7.12 13.80 -11.40
C ALA A 30 -5.89 13.92 -12.32
N TRP A 31 -6.11 14.17 -13.62
CA TRP A 31 -5.03 14.39 -14.58
C TRP A 31 -4.31 15.73 -14.41
N GLN A 32 -4.99 16.75 -13.86
CA GLN A 32 -4.41 18.06 -13.58
C GLN A 32 -3.58 18.08 -12.29
N ALA A 33 -3.67 17.05 -11.45
CA ALA A 33 -2.92 16.97 -10.20
C ALA A 33 -1.41 16.99 -10.45
N THR A 34 -0.72 17.89 -9.77
CA THR A 34 0.72 18.06 -9.87
C THR A 34 1.47 17.04 -9.02
N ASN A 35 2.72 16.75 -9.36
CA ASN A 35 3.55 15.81 -8.59
C ASN A 35 3.67 16.23 -7.12
N GLU A 36 3.71 17.53 -6.83
CA GLU A 36 3.82 18.07 -5.48
C GLU A 36 2.56 17.84 -4.66
N GLU A 37 1.37 18.02 -5.27
CA GLU A 37 0.09 17.72 -4.62
C GLU A 37 -0.04 16.22 -4.32
N ILE A 38 0.41 15.37 -5.24
CA ILE A 38 0.42 13.91 -5.07
C ILE A 38 1.40 13.51 -3.97
N LEU A 39 2.58 14.14 -3.93
CA LEU A 39 3.58 13.91 -2.89
C LEU A 39 3.05 14.32 -1.51
N ALA A 40 2.39 15.48 -1.41
CA ALA A 40 1.82 15.98 -0.16
C ALA A 40 0.64 15.12 0.32
N ALA A 41 -0.19 14.59 -0.59
CA ALA A 41 -1.36 13.81 -0.23
C ALA A 41 -1.05 12.32 0.03
N GLY A 42 -0.18 11.71 -0.77
CA GLY A 42 0.06 10.26 -0.79
C GLY A 42 1.49 9.83 -0.45
N GLY A 43 2.42 10.77 -0.28
CA GLY A 43 3.82 10.49 -0.01
C GLY A 43 4.60 10.00 -1.24
N VAL A 44 5.87 9.66 -1.01
CA VAL A 44 6.81 9.27 -2.09
C VAL A 44 6.40 7.96 -2.76
N ASP A 45 5.88 7.00 -2.00
CA ASP A 45 5.50 5.67 -2.52
C ASP A 45 4.35 5.75 -3.54
N ALA A 46 3.29 6.50 -3.21
CA ALA A 46 2.17 6.72 -4.12
C ALA A 46 2.61 7.44 -5.41
N LEU A 47 3.49 8.44 -5.29
CA LEU A 47 4.02 9.15 -6.44
C LEU A 47 4.87 8.25 -7.34
N VAL A 48 5.72 7.39 -6.77
CA VAL A 48 6.53 6.42 -7.52
C VAL A 48 5.63 5.41 -8.23
N PHE A 49 4.58 4.91 -7.57
CA PHE A 49 3.60 4.02 -8.20
C PHE A 49 2.92 4.67 -9.42
N LEU A 50 2.41 5.90 -9.27
CA LEU A 50 1.77 6.62 -10.37
C LEU A 50 2.74 6.84 -11.54
N ARG A 51 4.00 7.17 -11.25
CA ARG A 51 5.07 7.35 -12.25
C ARG A 51 5.32 6.08 -13.06
N ILE A 52 5.30 4.91 -12.42
CA ILE A 52 5.43 3.60 -13.11
C ILE A 52 4.26 3.39 -14.08
N VAL A 53 3.04 3.74 -13.69
CA VAL A 53 1.86 3.62 -14.56
C VAL A 53 1.98 4.56 -15.77
N VAL A 54 2.33 5.83 -15.56
CA VAL A 54 2.53 6.81 -16.64
C VAL A 54 3.67 6.37 -17.57
N PHE A 55 4.76 5.86 -17.02
CA PHE A 55 5.86 5.29 -17.80
C PHE A 55 5.40 4.11 -18.67
N SER A 56 4.62 3.20 -18.10
CA SER A 56 4.10 2.02 -18.80
C SER A 56 3.21 2.43 -19.99
N ILE A 57 2.34 3.43 -19.79
CA ILE A 57 1.49 3.99 -20.85
C ILE A 57 2.35 4.60 -21.96
N ARG A 58 3.41 5.36 -21.63
CA ARG A 58 4.30 5.96 -22.63
C ARG A 58 5.02 4.91 -23.47
N VAL A 59 5.57 3.87 -22.84
CA VAL A 59 6.23 2.76 -23.55
C VAL A 59 5.22 2.04 -24.43
N PHE A 60 4.02 1.79 -23.92
CA PHE A 60 2.96 1.12 -24.69
C PHE A 60 2.52 1.94 -25.91
N ILE A 61 2.44 3.28 -25.82
CA ILE A 61 2.13 4.14 -26.96
C ILE A 61 3.21 4.01 -28.06
N ILE A 62 4.50 4.06 -27.68
CA ILE A 62 5.60 3.91 -28.64
C ILE A 62 5.56 2.53 -29.30
N ALA A 63 5.37 1.48 -28.49
CA ALA A 63 5.24 0.11 -28.98
C ALA A 63 4.03 -0.02 -29.92
N ALA A 64 2.87 0.52 -29.55
CA ALA A 64 1.67 0.50 -30.37
C ALA A 64 1.88 1.19 -31.72
N MET A 65 2.56 2.35 -31.74
CA MET A 65 2.91 3.03 -32.99
C MET A 65 3.81 2.15 -33.87
N ILE A 66 4.85 1.56 -33.31
CA ILE A 66 5.74 0.65 -34.07
C ILE A 66 4.98 -0.57 -34.59
N CYS A 67 4.13 -1.16 -33.75
CA CYS A 67 3.31 -2.31 -34.14
C CYS A 67 2.35 -1.95 -35.27
N VAL A 68 1.63 -0.83 -35.19
CA VAL A 68 0.63 -0.42 -36.18
C VAL A 68 1.27 0.02 -37.50
N PHE A 69 2.37 0.78 -37.46
CA PHE A 69 2.98 1.35 -38.67
C PHE A 69 4.03 0.46 -39.33
N LEU A 70 4.66 -0.46 -38.60
CA LEU A 70 5.71 -1.33 -39.14
C LEU A 70 5.30 -2.80 -39.13
N LEU A 71 4.85 -3.34 -38.00
CA LEU A 71 4.56 -4.77 -37.91
C LEU A 71 3.28 -5.16 -38.62
N LEU A 72 2.23 -4.33 -38.54
CA LEU A 72 0.94 -4.62 -39.16
C LEU A 72 1.02 -4.67 -40.70
N PRO A 73 1.67 -3.70 -41.40
CA PRO A 73 1.82 -3.80 -42.85
C PRO A 73 2.73 -4.95 -43.27
N VAL A 74 3.80 -5.22 -42.52
CA VAL A 74 4.70 -6.35 -42.78
C VAL A 74 3.97 -7.69 -42.67
N ASN A 75 3.12 -7.84 -41.66
CA ASN A 75 2.30 -9.04 -41.50
C ASN A 75 1.28 -9.16 -42.64
N TYR A 76 0.62 -8.08 -43.03
CA TYR A 76 -0.37 -8.08 -44.11
C TYR A 76 0.23 -8.49 -45.46
N TYR A 77 1.39 -7.93 -45.83
CA TYR A 77 2.07 -8.23 -47.11
C TYR A 77 3.02 -9.44 -47.07
N GLY A 78 3.01 -10.23 -45.99
CA GLY A 78 3.93 -11.36 -45.78
C GLY A 78 3.77 -12.52 -46.79
N GLN A 79 2.61 -12.62 -47.46
CA GLN A 79 2.30 -13.66 -48.43
C GLN A 79 1.57 -13.07 -49.66
N GLU A 80 1.91 -13.55 -50.86
CA GLU A 80 1.12 -13.31 -52.08
C GLU A 80 -0.23 -14.05 -51.97
N MET A 81 -1.18 -13.47 -51.25
CA MET A 81 -2.59 -13.87 -51.33
C MET A 81 -3.36 -12.83 -52.15
N GLN A 82 -4.36 -13.30 -52.90
CA GLN A 82 -5.38 -12.45 -53.51
C GLN A 82 -6.23 -11.86 -52.38
N HIS A 83 -5.81 -10.71 -51.87
CA HIS A 83 -6.49 -10.01 -50.78
C HIS A 83 -7.91 -9.66 -51.22
N LYS A 84 -8.93 -10.23 -50.56
CA LYS A 84 -10.32 -9.80 -50.77
C LYS A 84 -10.59 -8.56 -49.92
N GLN A 85 -11.74 -7.92 -50.13
CA GLN A 85 -12.14 -6.73 -49.38
C GLN A 85 -11.93 -6.92 -47.86
N ILE A 86 -11.35 -5.90 -47.24
CA ILE A 86 -10.89 -5.81 -45.83
C ILE A 86 -11.95 -6.30 -44.82
N HIS A 87 -13.23 -6.24 -45.17
CA HIS A 87 -14.35 -6.59 -44.28
C HIS A 87 -14.55 -8.12 -44.07
N SER A 88 -13.83 -8.95 -44.82
CA SER A 88 -14.00 -10.42 -44.83
C SER A 88 -12.73 -11.18 -44.40
N GLU A 89 -11.64 -10.48 -44.10
CA GLU A 89 -10.34 -11.08 -43.78
C GLU A 89 -10.25 -11.47 -42.30
N SER A 90 -9.69 -12.65 -42.02
CA SER A 90 -9.48 -13.15 -40.65
C SER A 90 -8.38 -12.36 -39.95
N LEU A 91 -8.48 -12.16 -38.63
CA LEU A 91 -7.43 -11.50 -37.81
C LEU A 91 -6.08 -12.21 -37.92
N GLU A 92 -6.07 -13.47 -38.34
CA GLU A 92 -4.86 -14.29 -38.58
C GLU A 92 -3.92 -13.67 -39.62
N VAL A 93 -4.43 -12.91 -40.59
CA VAL A 93 -3.64 -12.22 -41.64
C VAL A 93 -2.71 -11.14 -41.04
N PHE A 94 -3.04 -10.60 -39.88
CA PHE A 94 -2.24 -9.59 -39.18
C PHE A 94 -1.24 -10.18 -38.17
N THR A 95 -1.15 -11.50 -38.09
CA THR A 95 -0.26 -12.20 -37.15
C THR A 95 1.00 -12.71 -37.83
N ILE A 96 2.00 -13.06 -37.03
CA ILE A 96 3.28 -13.64 -37.50
C ILE A 96 3.07 -14.92 -38.34
N GLY A 97 1.91 -15.58 -38.19
CA GLY A 97 1.55 -16.78 -38.95
C GLY A 97 1.31 -16.54 -40.44
N ASN A 98 1.14 -15.27 -40.87
CA ASN A 98 1.01 -14.92 -42.29
C ASN A 98 2.37 -14.72 -42.99
N VAL A 99 3.49 -14.80 -42.26
CA VAL A 99 4.84 -14.61 -42.82
C VAL A 99 5.44 -15.98 -43.17
N LYS A 100 5.77 -16.20 -44.45
CA LYS A 100 6.41 -17.46 -44.90
C LYS A 100 7.74 -17.72 -44.18
N GLU A 101 7.94 -18.97 -43.75
CA GLU A 101 9.19 -19.44 -43.15
C GLU A 101 10.37 -19.23 -44.11
N GLY A 102 11.50 -18.71 -43.58
CA GLY A 102 12.70 -18.39 -44.38
C GLY A 102 12.68 -17.02 -45.08
N SER A 103 11.63 -16.21 -44.90
CA SER A 103 11.55 -14.88 -45.51
C SER A 103 12.32 -13.80 -44.75
N LYS A 104 12.81 -12.79 -45.48
CA LYS A 104 13.51 -11.62 -44.91
C LYS A 104 12.63 -10.78 -43.97
N TRP A 105 11.31 -10.95 -44.01
CA TRP A 105 10.36 -10.22 -43.15
C TRP A 105 10.50 -10.53 -41.66
N PHE A 106 10.95 -11.73 -41.29
CA PHE A 106 11.23 -12.08 -39.88
C PHE A 106 12.30 -11.17 -39.25
N TRP A 107 13.30 -10.74 -40.03
CA TRP A 107 14.30 -9.79 -39.56
C TRP A 107 13.69 -8.43 -39.20
N THR A 108 12.61 -8.01 -39.87
CA THR A 108 11.89 -6.78 -39.53
C THR A 108 11.21 -6.89 -38.17
N HIS A 109 10.67 -8.05 -37.81
CA HIS A 109 10.13 -8.30 -36.46
C HIS A 109 11.23 -8.23 -35.41
N CYS A 110 12.38 -8.87 -35.64
CA CYS A 110 13.53 -8.80 -34.74
C CYS A 110 14.03 -7.37 -34.57
N LEU A 111 14.13 -6.60 -35.66
CA LEU A 111 14.56 -5.20 -35.63
C LEU A 111 13.57 -4.33 -34.85
N ALA A 112 12.26 -4.48 -35.11
CA ALA A 112 11.23 -3.74 -34.40
C ALA A 112 11.24 -4.03 -32.89
N LEU A 113 11.40 -5.30 -32.49
CA LEU A 113 11.56 -5.67 -31.08
C LEU A 113 12.79 -5.02 -30.45
N TYR A 114 13.91 -4.96 -31.18
CA TYR A 114 15.12 -4.27 -30.72
C TYR A 114 14.89 -2.77 -30.52
N VAL A 115 14.21 -2.12 -31.46
CA VAL A 115 13.88 -0.68 -31.37
C VAL A 115 12.94 -0.41 -30.20
N ILE A 116 11.87 -1.20 -30.04
CA ILE A 116 10.95 -1.10 -28.90
C ILE A 116 11.72 -1.26 -27.58
N SER A 117 12.54 -2.31 -27.47
CA SER A 117 13.32 -2.59 -26.26
C SER A 117 14.32 -1.48 -25.94
N CYS A 118 15.05 -1.00 -26.94
CA CYS A 118 15.99 0.10 -26.79
C CYS A 118 15.28 1.39 -26.34
N SER A 119 14.16 1.72 -26.97
CA SER A 119 13.34 2.89 -26.59
C SER A 119 12.85 2.78 -25.15
N ALA A 120 12.36 1.61 -24.73
CA ALA A 120 11.93 1.36 -23.36
C ALA A 120 13.09 1.53 -22.36
N CYS A 121 14.27 0.99 -22.66
CA CYS A 121 15.47 1.16 -21.83
C CYS A 121 15.90 2.63 -21.70
N VAL A 122 15.85 3.40 -22.79
CA VAL A 122 16.19 4.84 -22.77
C VAL A 122 15.19 5.60 -21.91
N LEU A 123 13.88 5.40 -22.12
CA LEU A 123 12.84 6.05 -21.32
C LEU A 123 12.97 5.66 -19.83
N LEU A 124 13.26 4.39 -19.54
CA LEU A 124 13.46 3.88 -18.19
C LEU A 124 14.65 4.58 -17.52
N HIS A 125 15.77 4.76 -18.25
CA HIS A 125 16.94 5.45 -17.72
C HIS A 125 16.63 6.90 -17.34
N PHE A 126 15.87 7.62 -18.16
CA PHE A 126 15.45 8.99 -17.86
C PHE A 126 14.52 9.05 -16.63
N GLU A 127 13.53 8.17 -16.57
CA GLU A 127 12.59 8.15 -15.44
C GLU A 127 13.29 7.75 -14.14
N TYR A 128 14.18 6.77 -14.20
CA TYR A 128 15.02 6.37 -13.06
C TYR A 128 15.85 7.53 -12.53
N LYS A 129 16.52 8.29 -13.41
CA LYS A 129 17.27 9.50 -13.01
C LYS A 129 16.38 10.54 -12.33
N ASN A 130 15.16 10.75 -12.82
CA ASN A 130 14.22 11.69 -12.23
C ASN A 130 13.74 11.22 -10.85
N ILE A 131 13.38 9.94 -10.71
CA ILE A 131 12.95 9.35 -9.44
C ILE A 131 14.07 9.44 -8.40
N THR A 132 15.30 9.11 -8.77
CA THR A 132 16.45 9.20 -7.85
C THR A 132 16.68 10.64 -7.38
N LYS A 133 16.60 11.63 -8.27
CA LYS A 133 16.71 13.06 -7.89
C LYS A 133 15.63 13.48 -6.91
N MET A 134 14.38 13.09 -7.18
CA MET A 134 13.24 13.43 -6.33
C MET A 134 13.34 12.75 -4.96
N ARG A 135 13.75 11.47 -4.92
CA ARG A 135 14.00 10.77 -3.66
C ARG A 135 15.13 11.41 -2.86
N LEU A 136 16.21 11.81 -3.53
CA LEU A 136 17.31 12.51 -2.89
C LEU A 136 16.86 13.85 -2.30
N ALA A 137 16.13 14.66 -3.08
CA ALA A 137 15.56 15.92 -2.62
C ALA A 137 14.63 15.72 -1.41
N HIS A 138 13.83 14.65 -1.39
CA HIS A 138 12.98 14.31 -0.26
C HIS A 138 13.79 13.92 0.98
N ILE A 139 14.84 13.12 0.84
CA ILE A 139 15.71 12.72 1.96
C ILE A 139 16.47 13.93 2.53
N THR A 140 17.01 14.79 1.67
CA THR A 140 17.77 15.98 2.09
C THR A 140 16.88 17.10 2.62
N GLY A 141 15.65 17.23 2.12
CA GLY A 141 14.69 18.24 2.56
C GLY A 141 13.81 17.82 3.73
N SER A 142 13.76 16.53 4.08
CA SER A 142 12.97 16.05 5.21
C SER A 142 13.56 16.53 6.54
N PRO A 143 12.72 16.91 7.52
CA PRO A 143 13.19 17.11 8.88
C PRO A 143 13.88 15.84 9.41
N VAL A 144 14.80 16.05 10.34
CA VAL A 144 15.62 15.02 10.98
C VAL A 144 14.71 13.95 11.58
N ASN A 145 14.61 12.80 10.89
CA ASN A 145 13.85 11.65 11.39
C ASN A 145 14.75 10.82 12.30
N PRO A 146 14.31 10.41 13.50
CA PRO A 146 15.08 9.51 14.36
C PRO A 146 15.51 8.23 13.63
N SER A 147 14.77 7.78 12.61
CA SER A 147 15.13 6.63 11.79
C SER A 147 16.48 6.77 11.06
N HIS A 148 16.96 7.99 10.81
CA HIS A 148 18.24 8.25 10.16
C HIS A 148 19.44 7.99 11.10
N PHE A 149 19.21 7.92 12.42
CA PHE A 149 20.24 7.72 13.44
C PHE A 149 20.10 6.37 14.14
N THR A 150 19.02 5.62 13.88
CA THR A 150 18.83 4.28 14.45
C THR A 150 19.36 3.19 13.54
N VAL A 151 20.11 2.24 14.09
CA VAL A 151 20.57 1.02 13.41
C VAL A 151 19.90 -0.20 14.03
N LEU A 152 19.30 -1.05 13.19
CA LEU A 152 18.75 -2.33 13.64
C LEU A 152 19.86 -3.39 13.65
N VAL A 153 20.23 -3.84 14.84
CA VAL A 153 21.20 -4.92 15.07
C VAL A 153 20.43 -6.23 15.29
N ARG A 154 20.70 -7.23 14.46
CA ARG A 154 20.10 -8.57 14.56
C ARG A 154 21.15 -9.61 14.93
N SER A 155 20.71 -10.73 15.50
CA SER A 155 21.55 -11.88 15.82
C SER A 155 22.67 -11.57 16.82
N ILE A 156 22.34 -10.89 17.91
CA ILE A 156 23.29 -10.62 18.99
C ILE A 156 23.75 -11.97 19.58
N PRO A 157 25.08 -12.24 19.67
CA PRO A 157 25.58 -13.49 20.21
C PRO A 157 25.23 -13.62 21.69
N CYS A 158 24.80 -14.82 22.10
CA CYS A 158 24.50 -15.11 23.49
C CYS A 158 25.80 -15.33 24.27
N SER A 159 26.06 -14.46 25.24
CA SER A 159 27.11 -14.67 26.25
C SER A 159 26.54 -15.39 27.46
N GLN A 160 27.25 -16.40 27.98
CA GLN A 160 26.81 -17.14 29.17
C GLN A 160 26.80 -16.29 30.46
N ASN A 161 27.61 -15.22 30.49
CA ASN A 161 27.84 -14.42 31.69
C ASN A 161 27.19 -13.02 31.66
N HIS A 162 26.66 -12.58 30.51
CA HIS A 162 26.08 -11.24 30.35
C HIS A 162 24.72 -11.30 29.66
N SER A 163 23.84 -10.37 30.04
CA SER A 163 22.57 -10.17 29.35
C SER A 163 22.83 -9.60 27.95
N TYR A 164 21.95 -9.91 26.98
CA TYR A 164 22.07 -9.39 25.61
C TYR A 164 22.19 -7.85 25.54
N SER A 165 21.49 -7.14 26.42
CA SER A 165 21.55 -5.67 26.54
C SER A 165 22.95 -5.21 26.92
N LYS A 166 23.56 -5.84 27.93
CA LYS A 166 24.91 -5.49 28.39
C LYS A 166 25.96 -5.79 27.32
N SER A 167 25.82 -6.90 26.60
CA SER A 167 26.73 -7.23 25.50
C SER A 167 26.66 -6.22 24.35
N VAL A 168 25.49 -5.65 24.07
CA VAL A 168 25.33 -4.55 23.08
C VAL A 168 25.96 -3.27 23.60
N GLU A 169 25.67 -2.90 24.85
CA GLU A 169 26.22 -1.70 25.48
C GLU A 169 27.75 -1.73 25.51
N ASP A 170 28.36 -2.82 25.98
CA ASP A 170 29.81 -2.99 26.06
C ASP A 170 30.45 -2.92 24.66
N PHE A 171 29.84 -3.53 23.64
CA PHE A 171 30.35 -3.50 22.27
C PHE A 171 30.33 -2.08 21.67
N PHE A 172 29.17 -1.41 21.70
CA PHE A 172 29.04 -0.10 21.07
C PHE A 172 29.75 1.00 21.83
N SER A 173 29.79 0.94 23.17
CA SER A 173 30.58 1.89 23.97
C SER A 173 32.09 1.73 23.74
N THR A 174 32.58 0.50 23.51
CA THR A 174 34.01 0.26 23.27
C THR A 174 34.45 0.68 21.86
N TYR A 175 33.69 0.29 20.82
CA TYR A 175 34.09 0.53 19.43
C TYR A 175 33.61 1.87 18.87
N TYR A 176 32.51 2.43 19.39
CA TYR A 176 31.89 3.67 18.89
C TYR A 176 31.58 4.69 20.01
N PRO A 177 32.54 5.02 20.90
CA PRO A 177 32.27 5.82 22.09
C PRO A 177 31.75 7.24 21.81
N ALA A 178 32.11 7.82 20.66
CA ALA A 178 31.72 9.18 20.29
C ALA A 178 30.33 9.27 19.62
N SER A 179 29.82 8.16 19.06
CA SER A 179 28.58 8.14 18.28
C SER A 179 27.46 7.36 18.96
N TYR A 180 27.79 6.47 19.91
CA TYR A 180 26.81 5.69 20.63
C TYR A 180 26.06 6.55 21.66
N VAL A 181 24.73 6.56 21.57
CA VAL A 181 23.86 7.28 22.49
C VAL A 181 23.11 6.31 23.40
N SER A 182 22.44 5.31 22.82
CA SER A 182 21.63 4.36 23.59
C SER A 182 21.23 3.13 22.77
N HIS A 183 20.60 2.15 23.43
CA HIS A 183 20.03 1.00 22.73
C HIS A 183 18.68 0.59 23.34
N GLN A 184 17.82 0.02 22.52
CA GLN A 184 16.53 -0.55 22.92
C GLN A 184 16.49 -2.03 22.50
N MET A 185 16.29 -2.93 23.46
CA MET A 185 16.12 -4.36 23.18
C MET A 185 14.73 -4.62 22.60
N VAL A 186 14.66 -5.44 21.55
CA VAL A 186 13.41 -5.87 20.91
C VAL A 186 13.11 -7.29 21.35
N TYR A 187 11.97 -7.47 22.02
CA TYR A 187 11.51 -8.76 22.53
C TYR A 187 10.33 -9.27 21.70
N ARG A 188 10.19 -10.61 21.60
CA ARG A 188 9.06 -11.23 20.92
C ARG A 188 7.78 -11.02 21.74
N ALA A 189 6.94 -10.08 21.31
CA ALA A 189 5.72 -9.71 22.02
C ALA A 189 4.51 -10.62 21.74
N GLY A 190 4.65 -11.78 21.07
CA GLY A 190 3.51 -12.53 20.52
C GLY A 190 2.37 -12.86 21.51
N ARG A 191 2.68 -13.16 22.78
CA ARG A 191 1.66 -13.36 23.83
C ARG A 191 1.01 -12.04 24.28
N VAL A 192 1.81 -10.99 24.41
CA VAL A 192 1.37 -9.64 24.81
C VAL A 192 0.52 -9.01 23.71
N ASP A 193 0.93 -9.13 22.45
CA ASP A 193 0.19 -8.67 21.28
C ASP A 193 -1.18 -9.34 21.18
N LYS A 194 -1.24 -10.65 21.45
CA LYS A 194 -2.52 -11.39 21.46
C LYS A 194 -3.42 -10.85 22.57
N LEU A 195 -2.90 -10.70 23.78
CA LEU A 195 -3.64 -10.16 24.91
C LEU A 195 -4.15 -8.73 24.62
N MET A 196 -3.31 -7.89 24.01
CA MET A 196 -3.67 -6.52 23.67
C MET A 196 -4.77 -6.48 22.59
N LYS A 197 -4.70 -7.34 21.57
CA LYS A 197 -5.75 -7.47 20.55
C LYS A 197 -7.07 -7.97 21.15
N ASP A 198 -7.01 -8.94 22.06
CA ASP A 198 -8.19 -9.46 22.75
C ASP A 198 -8.84 -8.38 23.62
N ALA A 199 -8.03 -7.60 24.36
CA ALA A 199 -8.49 -6.45 25.13
C ALA A 199 -9.12 -5.35 24.25
N GLU A 200 -8.50 -5.03 23.11
CA GLU A 200 -9.04 -4.06 22.16
C GLU A 200 -10.39 -4.53 21.59
N LYS A 201 -10.53 -5.82 21.29
CA LYS A 201 -11.78 -6.42 20.82
C LYS A 201 -12.87 -6.30 21.88
N MET A 202 -12.58 -6.66 23.13
CA MET A 202 -13.52 -6.52 24.24
C MET A 202 -13.96 -5.07 24.44
N TYR A 203 -13.03 -4.12 24.37
CA TYR A 203 -13.34 -2.70 24.47
C TYR A 203 -14.24 -2.20 23.33
N ARG A 204 -13.99 -2.63 22.08
CA ARG A 204 -14.87 -2.29 20.92
C ARG A 204 -16.27 -2.87 21.07
N MET A 205 -16.41 -4.08 21.61
CA MET A 205 -17.71 -4.69 21.89
C MET A 205 -18.45 -3.91 22.98
N LEU A 206 -17.78 -3.57 24.09
CA LEU A 206 -18.36 -2.77 25.16
C LEU A 206 -18.83 -1.40 24.67
N LYS A 207 -18.00 -0.69 23.89
CA LYS A 207 -18.36 0.60 23.27
C LYS A 207 -19.57 0.50 22.33
N THR A 208 -19.70 -0.62 21.61
CA THR A 208 -20.85 -0.86 20.73
C THR A 208 -22.12 -1.07 21.55
N ILE A 209 -22.05 -1.83 22.64
CA ILE A 209 -23.16 -2.07 23.57
C ILE A 209 -23.58 -0.75 24.25
N GLU A 210 -22.64 0.03 24.79
CA GLU A 210 -22.95 1.33 25.39
C GLU A 210 -23.59 2.32 24.40
N SER A 211 -23.11 2.34 23.15
CA SER A 211 -23.71 3.12 22.07
C SER A 211 -25.14 2.68 21.76
N GLN A 212 -25.42 1.38 21.81
CA GLN A 212 -26.77 0.84 21.60
C GLN A 212 -27.68 1.13 22.79
N THR A 213 -27.21 0.98 24.03
CA THR A 213 -27.96 1.34 25.25
C THR A 213 -28.31 2.83 25.27
N LYS A 214 -27.40 3.72 24.85
CA LYS A 214 -27.68 5.16 24.72
C LYS A 214 -28.65 5.51 23.58
N LYS A 215 -28.73 4.70 22.52
CA LYS A 215 -29.71 4.86 21.42
C LYS A 215 -31.05 4.18 21.70
N SER A 216 -31.12 3.28 22.68
CA SER A 216 -32.32 2.51 23.04
C SER A 216 -33.31 3.27 23.95
N TYR A 217 -33.10 4.57 24.22
CA TYR A 217 -34.10 5.45 24.83
C TYR A 217 -35.15 5.95 23.81
N MET A 218 -35.33 5.27 22.68
CA MET A 218 -36.46 5.51 21.79
C MET A 218 -37.36 4.27 21.78
N PRO A 219 -38.57 4.32 22.37
CA PRO A 219 -39.42 3.15 22.47
C PRO A 219 -39.89 2.72 21.09
N CYS A 220 -39.66 1.44 20.75
CA CYS A 220 -40.20 0.83 19.55
C CYS A 220 -41.72 0.67 19.72
N CYS A 221 -42.52 1.53 19.09
CA CYS A 221 -43.99 1.53 19.17
C CYS A 221 -44.69 0.35 18.45
N LEU A 222 -43.98 -0.71 18.06
CA LEU A 222 -44.54 -1.76 17.18
C LEU A 222 -44.30 -3.20 17.62
N CYS A 223 -43.88 -3.44 18.86
CA CYS A 223 -43.80 -4.80 19.42
C CYS A 223 -44.46 -4.85 20.80
N GLY A 224 -45.75 -5.17 20.81
CA GLY A 224 -46.45 -5.55 22.03
C GLY A 224 -46.01 -6.92 22.50
N LYS A 225 -44.98 -6.97 23.35
CA LYS A 225 -44.75 -8.06 24.33
C LYS A 225 -43.72 -7.62 25.35
N SER A 226 -44.12 -7.67 26.62
CA SER A 226 -43.26 -7.46 27.78
C SER A 226 -42.20 -8.57 27.84
N THR A 227 -40.93 -8.19 27.82
CA THR A 227 -39.85 -9.04 28.32
C THR A 227 -38.97 -8.19 29.22
N HIS A 228 -39.14 -8.45 30.52
CA HIS A 228 -38.27 -8.24 31.67
C HIS A 228 -37.08 -7.29 31.52
N SER A 229 -37.11 -6.23 32.33
CA SER A 229 -35.99 -5.38 32.69
C SER A 229 -34.74 -6.20 32.97
N PHE A 230 -33.68 -5.97 32.20
CA PHE A 230 -32.34 -6.35 32.62
C PHE A 230 -31.94 -5.36 33.72
N GLU A 231 -32.04 -5.80 34.96
CA GLU A 231 -31.56 -5.06 36.12
C GLU A 231 -30.04 -4.90 35.96
N ALA A 232 -29.60 -3.65 35.87
CA ALA A 232 -28.19 -3.32 35.86
C ALA A 232 -27.60 -3.76 37.19
N LEU A 233 -26.68 -4.73 37.16
CA LEU A 233 -25.89 -5.08 38.33
C LEU A 233 -25.13 -3.81 38.77
N ASN A 234 -25.57 -3.24 39.89
CA ASN A 234 -24.82 -2.24 40.62
C ASN A 234 -23.50 -2.86 41.05
N ASN A 235 -22.42 -2.10 40.84
CA ASN A 235 -21.11 -2.40 41.38
C ASN A 235 -21.15 -2.16 42.89
N ASP A 236 -21.45 -3.21 43.65
CA ASP A 236 -21.10 -3.24 45.07
C ASP A 236 -19.74 -3.93 45.20
N ALA A 237 -18.78 -3.15 45.69
CA ALA A 237 -17.45 -3.59 46.02
C ALA A 237 -17.52 -4.61 47.17
N GLU A 238 -17.31 -5.89 46.86
CA GLU A 238 -17.05 -6.91 47.87
C GLU A 238 -15.68 -7.54 47.63
N SER A 239 -14.76 -7.17 48.52
CA SER A 239 -13.43 -7.73 48.69
C SER A 239 -13.50 -9.24 48.90
N VAL A 240 -12.86 -10.02 48.03
CA VAL A 240 -12.63 -11.45 48.26
C VAL A 240 -11.13 -11.66 48.52
N GLU A 241 -10.82 -11.96 49.78
CA GLU A 241 -9.56 -12.54 50.24
C GLU A 241 -9.21 -13.79 49.42
N ILE A 242 -8.06 -13.76 48.76
CA ILE A 242 -7.46 -14.96 48.16
C ILE A 242 -6.66 -15.67 49.26
N LYS A 243 -7.23 -16.75 49.80
CA LYS A 243 -6.51 -17.71 50.64
C LYS A 243 -5.36 -18.32 49.85
N THR A 244 -4.14 -18.05 50.33
CA THR A 244 -2.91 -18.73 49.92
C THR A 244 -2.94 -20.15 50.47
N SER A 245 -3.10 -21.15 49.60
CA SER A 245 -2.76 -22.53 49.91
C SER A 245 -1.47 -22.86 49.17
N SER A 246 -0.40 -22.97 49.95
CA SER A 246 0.85 -23.57 49.52
C SER A 246 0.60 -25.00 49.07
N ASP A 247 1.03 -25.34 47.87
CA ASP A 247 1.54 -26.67 47.60
C ASP A 247 2.70 -26.58 46.61
N GLU A 248 3.79 -27.18 47.06
CA GLU A 248 5.12 -27.17 46.51
C GLU A 248 5.21 -28.25 45.41
N LEU A 249 5.58 -27.89 44.18
CA LEU A 249 6.20 -28.85 43.26
C LEU A 249 7.22 -28.18 42.33
N GLN A 250 8.37 -28.84 42.29
CA GLN A 250 9.70 -28.55 41.77
C GLN A 250 9.85 -28.27 40.25
N PRO A 251 11.05 -27.79 39.81
CA PRO A 251 11.28 -27.05 38.59
C PRO A 251 11.76 -27.94 37.43
N SER A 252 10.95 -28.03 36.39
CA SER A 252 11.41 -28.29 35.03
C SER A 252 10.25 -27.84 34.13
N GLN A 253 10.37 -26.80 33.33
CA GLN A 253 11.05 -26.81 32.05
C GLN A 253 11.54 -25.38 31.80
N ARG A 254 12.85 -25.19 31.62
CA ARG A 254 13.35 -24.01 30.89
C ARG A 254 12.90 -24.19 29.45
N GLU A 255 11.69 -23.74 29.15
CA GLU A 255 11.24 -23.57 27.78
C GLU A 255 12.15 -22.50 27.18
N LYS A 256 12.99 -22.96 26.27
CA LYS A 256 14.02 -22.21 25.57
C LYS A 256 13.31 -21.15 24.73
N VAL A 257 13.03 -19.99 25.34
CA VAL A 257 12.65 -18.79 24.61
C VAL A 257 13.86 -18.42 23.77
N GLU A 258 13.84 -18.85 22.51
CA GLU A 258 14.77 -18.42 21.49
C GLU A 258 14.63 -16.91 21.29
N ASN A 259 15.30 -16.18 22.17
CA ASN A 259 15.59 -14.77 22.08
C ASN A 259 16.60 -14.62 20.95
N PHE A 260 16.14 -14.46 19.72
CA PHE A 260 16.97 -13.84 18.69
C PHE A 260 17.21 -12.39 19.13
N GLY A 261 18.32 -12.16 19.83
CA GLY A 261 18.72 -10.86 20.34
C GLY A 261 18.72 -9.86 19.21
N THR A 262 17.71 -9.00 19.21
CA THR A 262 17.55 -7.91 18.25
C THR A 262 17.53 -6.62 19.06
N SER A 263 18.30 -5.64 18.66
CA SER A 263 18.36 -4.34 19.32
C SER A 263 18.32 -3.23 18.30
N ILE A 264 17.66 -2.13 18.66
CA ILE A 264 17.75 -0.87 17.92
C ILE A 264 18.77 -0.03 18.67
N VAL A 265 19.84 0.37 17.97
CA VAL A 265 20.93 1.18 18.52
C VAL A 265 20.82 2.59 17.96
N LEU A 266 20.98 3.58 18.82
CA LEU A 266 20.96 5.01 18.54
C LEU A 266 22.37 5.59 18.71
#